data_AF-A0A7C7V254-F1
#
_entry.id   AF-A0A7C7V254-F1
#
_cell.length_a   1.000
_cell.length_b   1.000
_cell.length_c   1.000
_cell.angle_alpha   90.00
_cell.angle_beta   90.00
_cell.angle_gamma   90.00
#
_symmetry.space_group_name_H-M   'P 1'
#
loop_
_entity.id
_entity.type
_entity.pdbx_description
1 polymer ?
#
loop_
_entity_poly.entity_id
_entity_poly.type
_entity_poly.pdbx_seq_one_letter_code
_entity_poly.pdbx_strand_id
1 'polypeptide(L)'
;MLYAKILFAPVAAGVLESLDTRAAEAMPGVEAVHVITEPGGRITWAGQEIAAVAATSEEVAKEALGKIKAVYRPERPQMEDTDPAKAEGRERVRTEGDPDGAFERAAAVVEGRYGLAAVTHCCLEAHGQVAEFREGELYVWCSTQNVSGYAGQLAEVAGLPASKIHVDCQHMGGGFGSKFGADRWGIVCVELAKRTGRPVKLMLERDQELMIAG
;
A
#
# COMPACT_ATOMS: atom_id res chain seq x y z
N MET A 1 12.92 17.10 9.79
CA MET A 1 12.03 16.05 9.27
C MET A 1 11.80 16.30 7.78
N LEU A 2 11.69 15.25 6.99
CA LEU A 2 11.37 15.26 5.57
C LEU A 2 9.92 14.83 5.35
N TYR A 3 9.37 15.20 4.20
CA TYR A 3 8.03 14.83 3.75
C TYR A 3 8.17 13.94 2.53
N ALA A 4 7.54 12.77 2.60
CA ALA A 4 7.58 11.81 1.51
C ALA A 4 6.24 11.70 0.79
N LYS A 5 6.32 11.50 -0.52
CA LYS A 5 5.18 11.25 -1.41
C LYS A 5 5.54 10.15 -2.41
N ILE A 6 4.53 9.41 -2.88
CA ILE A 6 4.69 8.27 -3.79
C ILE A 6 4.06 8.62 -5.14
N LEU A 7 4.77 8.32 -6.22
CA LEU A 7 4.25 8.24 -7.57
C LEU A 7 3.59 6.88 -7.77
N PHE A 8 2.33 6.89 -8.19
CA PHE A 8 1.56 5.69 -8.45
C PHE A 8 1.30 5.49 -9.94
N ALA A 9 1.16 4.23 -10.37
CA ALA A 9 0.86 3.86 -11.74
C ALA A 9 -0.58 4.25 -12.09
N PRO A 10 -0.81 4.95 -13.21
CA PRO A 10 -2.15 5.28 -13.67
C PRO A 10 -2.81 4.13 -14.47
N VAL A 11 -2.06 3.07 -14.79
CA VAL A 11 -2.53 1.94 -15.60
C VAL A 11 -2.92 0.76 -14.71
N ALA A 12 -4.01 0.07 -15.04
CA ALA A 12 -4.52 -1.07 -14.26
C ALA A 12 -3.78 -2.39 -14.55
N ALA A 13 -3.18 -2.52 -15.72
CA ALA A 13 -2.33 -3.65 -16.08
C ALA A 13 -1.30 -3.20 -17.12
N GLY A 14 -0.09 -3.75 -17.08
CA GLY A 14 0.94 -3.48 -18.08
C GLY A 14 2.36 -3.68 -17.59
N VAL A 15 3.30 -3.00 -18.23
CA VAL A 15 4.72 -2.99 -17.87
C VAL A 15 5.22 -1.56 -17.78
N LEU A 16 6.02 -1.25 -16.76
CA LEU A 16 6.80 -0.02 -16.71
C LEU A 16 7.98 -0.15 -17.69
N GLU A 17 7.95 0.53 -18.83
CA GLU A 17 9.01 0.43 -19.84
C GLU A 17 10.25 1.23 -19.48
N SER A 18 10.07 2.42 -18.91
CA SER A 18 11.18 3.27 -18.47
C SER A 18 10.76 4.22 -17.35
N LEU A 19 11.75 4.64 -16.56
CA LEU A 19 11.60 5.57 -15.45
C LEU A 19 12.81 6.52 -15.43
N ASP A 20 12.57 7.83 -15.46
CA ASP A 20 13.60 8.86 -15.33
C ASP A 20 13.30 9.76 -14.12
N THR A 21 14.14 9.66 -13.10
CA THR A 21 14.04 10.40 -11.83
C THR A 21 14.98 11.60 -11.75
N ARG A 22 15.90 11.77 -12.71
CA ARG A 22 17.04 12.71 -12.60
C ARG A 22 16.59 14.15 -12.38
N ALA A 23 15.50 14.56 -13.04
CA ALA A 23 14.95 15.90 -12.90
C ALA A 23 14.34 16.15 -11.50
N ALA A 24 13.78 15.12 -10.86
CA ALA A 24 13.29 15.20 -9.48
C ALA A 24 14.45 15.22 -8.48
N GLU A 25 15.46 14.37 -8.68
CA GLU A 25 16.66 14.31 -7.84
C GLU A 25 17.45 15.63 -7.82
N ALA A 26 17.47 16.35 -8.94
CA ALA A 26 18.17 17.62 -9.06
C ALA A 26 17.42 18.81 -8.43
N MET A 27 16.19 18.62 -7.94
CA MET A 27 15.40 19.72 -7.39
C MET A 27 15.94 20.18 -6.03
N PRO A 28 16.05 21.51 -5.80
CA PRO A 28 16.38 22.03 -4.48
C PRO A 28 15.41 21.52 -3.41
N GLY A 29 15.97 20.96 -2.33
CA GLY A 29 15.20 20.44 -1.21
C GLY A 29 14.70 19.02 -1.36
N VAL A 30 14.97 18.33 -2.48
CA VAL A 30 14.83 16.87 -2.59
C VAL A 30 16.09 16.22 -2.01
N GLU A 31 15.90 15.24 -1.12
CA GLU A 31 16.97 14.60 -0.36
C GLU A 31 17.15 13.13 -0.74
N ALA A 32 16.07 12.50 -1.22
CA ALA A 32 16.13 11.15 -1.76
C ALA A 32 15.00 10.90 -2.76
N VAL A 33 15.31 10.11 -3.78
CA VAL A 33 14.32 9.42 -4.63
C VAL A 33 14.54 7.92 -4.48
N HIS A 34 13.46 7.19 -4.29
CA HIS A 34 13.44 5.74 -4.13
C HIS A 34 12.62 5.11 -5.24
N VAL A 35 13.26 4.35 -6.12
CA VAL A 35 12.58 3.53 -7.12
C VAL A 35 11.99 2.30 -6.42
N ILE A 36 10.70 2.06 -6.63
CA ILE A 36 9.94 0.96 -6.01
C ILE A 36 9.66 -0.14 -7.04
N THR A 37 9.23 0.26 -8.24
CA THR A 37 9.06 -0.63 -9.39
C THR A 37 10.13 -0.30 -10.41
N GLU A 38 11.01 -1.26 -10.71
CA GLU A 38 12.06 -1.11 -11.73
C GLU A 38 11.49 -1.20 -13.15
N PRO A 39 12.13 -0.57 -14.16
CA PRO A 39 11.81 -0.80 -15.56
C PRO A 39 11.83 -2.30 -15.93
N GLY A 40 10.83 -2.73 -16.68
CA GLY A 40 10.51 -4.14 -16.94
C GLY A 40 9.56 -4.76 -15.90
N GLY A 41 9.30 -4.08 -14.78
CA GLY A 41 8.34 -4.50 -13.76
C GLY A 41 6.90 -4.50 -14.27
N ARG A 42 6.14 -5.52 -13.86
CA ARG A 42 4.71 -5.62 -14.17
C ARG A 42 3.89 -4.68 -13.28
N ILE A 43 2.89 -4.05 -13.89
CA ILE A 43 1.82 -3.34 -13.21
C ILE A 43 0.59 -4.24 -13.22
N THR A 44 0.02 -4.48 -12.05
CA THR A 44 -1.11 -5.40 -11.87
C THR A 44 -2.37 -4.74 -11.30
N TRP A 45 -2.29 -3.47 -10.90
CA TRP A 45 -3.45 -2.64 -10.54
C TRP A 45 -3.14 -1.15 -10.74
N ALA A 46 -4.19 -0.35 -10.85
CA ALA A 46 -4.08 1.11 -10.86
C ALA A 46 -3.83 1.59 -9.44
N GLY A 47 -2.85 2.46 -9.23
CA GLY A 47 -2.39 2.83 -7.91
C GLY A 47 -1.17 2.02 -7.43
N GLN A 48 -0.56 1.18 -8.26
CA GLN A 48 0.68 0.49 -7.88
C GLN A 48 1.82 1.50 -7.70
N GLU A 49 2.61 1.37 -6.64
CA GLU A 49 3.73 2.25 -6.31
C GLU A 49 4.88 2.13 -7.31
N ILE A 50 5.40 3.28 -7.77
CA ILE A 50 6.45 3.34 -8.81
C ILE A 50 7.73 3.92 -8.27
N ALA A 51 7.64 5.09 -7.64
CA ALA A 51 8.77 5.75 -7.02
C ALA A 51 8.28 6.60 -5.84
N ALA A 52 9.17 6.94 -4.92
CA ALA A 52 8.88 7.87 -3.84
C ALA A 52 9.95 8.95 -3.75
N VAL A 53 9.55 10.14 -3.33
CA VAL A 53 10.44 11.28 -3.09
C VAL A 53 10.37 11.63 -1.61
N ALA A 54 11.52 11.90 -0.98
CA ALA A 54 11.60 12.58 0.31
C ALA A 54 12.20 13.98 0.12
N ALA A 55 11.50 15.01 0.60
CA ALA A 55 11.91 16.40 0.45
C ALA A 55 11.73 17.21 1.74
N THR A 56 12.29 18.41 1.76
CA THR A 56 12.27 19.33 2.90
C THR A 56 10.90 19.94 3.21
N SER A 57 9.97 19.94 2.24
CA SER A 57 8.57 20.30 2.42
C SER A 57 7.65 19.37 1.61
N GLU A 58 6.36 19.37 1.95
CA GLU A 58 5.37 18.58 1.23
C GLU A 58 5.17 19.10 -0.20
N GLU A 59 5.22 20.42 -0.40
CA GLU A 59 5.11 21.08 -1.70
C GLU A 59 6.27 20.68 -2.61
N VAL A 60 7.50 20.68 -2.09
CA VAL A 60 8.69 20.25 -2.85
C VAL A 60 8.58 18.78 -3.23
N ALA A 61 8.12 17.91 -2.32
CA ALA A 61 7.91 16.49 -2.62
C ALA A 61 6.87 16.30 -3.74
N LYS A 62 5.75 17.04 -3.68
CA LYS A 62 4.69 17.02 -4.70
C LYS A 62 5.18 17.52 -6.06
N GLU A 63 5.91 18.64 -6.10
CA GLU A 63 6.47 19.16 -7.35
C GLU A 63 7.49 18.19 -7.96
N ALA A 64 8.33 17.57 -7.13
CA ALA A 64 9.32 16.60 -7.55
C ALA A 64 8.70 15.34 -8.17
N LEU A 65 7.57 14.83 -7.64
CA LEU A 65 6.82 13.76 -8.30
C LEU A 65 6.45 14.12 -9.74
N GLY A 66 6.06 15.38 -9.98
CA GLY A 66 5.73 15.87 -11.33
C GLY A 66 6.92 15.98 -12.29
N LYS A 67 8.16 15.84 -11.81
CA LYS A 67 9.37 15.79 -12.66
C LYS A 67 9.78 14.37 -13.02
N ILE A 68 9.22 13.35 -12.37
CA ILE A 68 9.51 11.95 -12.70
C ILE A 68 8.79 11.59 -14.00
N LYS A 69 9.53 11.05 -14.97
CA LYS A 69 8.96 10.59 -16.23
C LYS A 69 8.90 9.07 -16.24
N ALA A 70 7.69 8.53 -16.20
CA ALA A 70 7.44 7.10 -16.30
C ALA A 70 6.70 6.79 -17.61
N VAL A 71 7.19 5.79 -18.35
CA VAL A 71 6.55 5.31 -19.59
C VAL A 71 5.99 3.92 -19.34
N TYR A 72 4.72 3.73 -19.66
CA TYR A 72 4.01 2.48 -19.47
C TYR A 72 3.61 1.90 -20.81
N ARG A 73 3.68 0.57 -20.93
CA ARG A 73 2.99 -0.19 -21.96
C ARG A 73 1.76 -0.83 -21.33
N PRO A 74 0.56 -0.27 -21.53
CA PRO A 74 -0.66 -0.81 -20.96
C PRO A 74 -1.01 -2.16 -21.58
N GLU A 75 -1.52 -3.06 -20.75
CA GLU A 75 -2.14 -4.32 -21.16
C GLU A 75 -3.63 -4.28 -20.81
N ARG A 76 -4.42 -5.20 -21.38
CA ARG A 76 -5.85 -5.29 -21.05
C ARG A 76 -6.00 -5.81 -19.62
N PRO A 77 -6.56 -5.05 -18.67
CA PRO A 77 -6.77 -5.54 -17.32
C PRO A 77 -7.94 -6.54 -17.28
N GLN A 78 -7.90 -7.46 -16.33
CA GLN A 78 -9.05 -8.29 -15.99
C GLN A 78 -9.86 -7.57 -14.90
N MET A 79 -11.04 -7.08 -15.27
CA MET A 79 -11.91 -6.30 -14.38
C MET A 79 -13.24 -7.02 -14.09
N GLU A 80 -13.47 -8.17 -14.74
CA GLU A 80 -14.69 -8.96 -14.58
C GLU A 80 -14.49 -10.04 -13.52
N ASP A 81 -15.28 -9.97 -12.44
CA ASP A 81 -15.33 -10.91 -11.32
C ASP A 81 -16.61 -11.77 -11.31
N THR A 82 -17.37 -11.74 -12.42
CA THR A 82 -18.71 -12.34 -12.49
C THR A 82 -18.72 -13.81 -12.84
N ASP A 83 -17.59 -14.36 -13.28
CA ASP A 83 -17.44 -15.76 -13.67
C ASP A 83 -16.60 -16.52 -12.62
N PRO A 84 -17.24 -17.31 -11.74
CA PRO A 84 -16.53 -18.06 -10.71
C PRO A 84 -15.58 -19.11 -11.28
N ALA A 85 -15.75 -19.56 -12.54
CA ALA A 85 -14.82 -20.49 -13.18
C ALA A 85 -13.45 -19.85 -13.46
N LYS A 86 -13.37 -18.52 -13.46
CA LYS A 86 -12.13 -17.75 -13.58
C LYS A 86 -11.49 -17.44 -12.22
N ALA A 87 -12.08 -17.89 -11.12
CA ALA A 87 -11.51 -17.66 -9.80
C ALA A 87 -10.21 -18.47 -9.63
N GLU A 88 -9.13 -17.77 -9.29
CA GLU A 88 -7.85 -18.39 -8.94
C GLU A 88 -7.67 -18.35 -7.42
N GLY A 89 -7.32 -19.48 -6.79
CA GLY A 89 -7.06 -19.51 -5.35
C GLY A 89 -7.44 -20.83 -4.68
N ARG A 90 -7.29 -20.87 -3.35
CA ARG A 90 -7.72 -22.03 -2.54
C ARG A 90 -9.23 -21.93 -2.31
N GLU A 91 -10.01 -22.64 -3.11
CA GLU A 91 -11.39 -22.96 -2.75
C GLU A 91 -11.41 -23.63 -1.37
N ARG A 92 -12.08 -22.99 -0.41
CA ARG A 92 -12.38 -23.60 0.89
C ARG A 92 -13.80 -24.17 0.82
N VAL A 93 -13.98 -25.21 0.03
CA VAL A 93 -15.25 -25.97 0.04
C VAL A 93 -15.33 -26.71 1.37
N ARG A 94 -16.35 -26.41 2.15
CA ARG A 94 -16.72 -27.17 3.35
C ARG A 94 -18.10 -27.76 3.11
N THR A 95 -18.15 -29.08 3.01
CA THR A 95 -19.38 -29.85 2.90
C THR A 95 -19.68 -30.51 4.24
N GLU A 96 -20.92 -30.38 4.71
CA GLU A 96 -21.40 -31.03 5.93
C GLU A 96 -22.68 -31.80 5.60
N GLY A 97 -22.68 -33.12 5.86
CA GLY A 97 -23.79 -34.01 5.51
C GLY A 97 -23.90 -34.30 4.00
N ASP A 98 -25.14 -34.44 3.52
CA ASP A 98 -25.52 -34.68 2.12
C ASP A 98 -26.41 -33.51 1.63
N PRO A 99 -25.81 -32.38 1.18
CA PRO A 99 -26.57 -31.24 0.68
C PRO A 99 -27.42 -31.59 -0.54
N ASP A 100 -26.90 -32.39 -1.48
CA ASP A 100 -27.59 -32.75 -2.71
C ASP A 100 -28.90 -33.48 -2.40
N GLY A 101 -28.84 -34.53 -1.57
CA GLY A 101 -30.04 -35.24 -1.15
C GLY A 101 -30.97 -34.39 -0.27
N ALA A 102 -30.44 -33.42 0.48
CA ALA A 102 -31.27 -32.49 1.25
C ALA A 102 -32.06 -31.54 0.34
N PHE A 103 -31.45 -31.02 -0.73
CA PHE A 103 -32.11 -30.21 -1.74
C PHE A 103 -33.19 -31.00 -2.50
N GLU A 104 -32.92 -32.25 -2.88
CA GLU A 104 -33.89 -33.12 -3.57
C GLU A 104 -35.17 -33.38 -2.75
N ARG A 105 -35.05 -33.46 -1.42
CA ARG A 105 -36.17 -33.77 -0.51
C ARG A 105 -36.85 -32.53 0.08
N ALA A 106 -36.37 -31.33 -0.24
CA ALA A 106 -36.89 -30.10 0.34
C ALA A 106 -38.32 -29.81 -0.14
N ALA A 107 -39.20 -29.39 0.79
CA ALA A 107 -40.57 -29.01 0.45
C ALA A 107 -40.64 -27.70 -0.37
N ALA A 108 -39.60 -26.86 -0.27
CA ALA A 108 -39.41 -25.66 -1.07
C ALA A 108 -37.91 -25.36 -1.19
N VAL A 109 -37.51 -24.86 -2.35
CA VAL A 109 -36.13 -24.41 -2.65
C VAL A 109 -36.19 -22.95 -3.09
N VAL A 110 -35.26 -22.15 -2.60
CA VAL A 110 -35.08 -20.75 -3.03
C VAL A 110 -33.66 -20.61 -3.54
N GLU A 111 -33.53 -20.16 -4.79
CA GLU A 111 -32.25 -19.91 -5.44
C GLU A 111 -32.10 -18.42 -5.73
N GLY A 112 -30.89 -17.90 -5.56
CA GLY A 112 -30.59 -16.49 -5.79
C GLY A 112 -29.11 -16.24 -5.94
N ARG A 113 -28.77 -15.23 -6.74
CA ARG A 113 -27.41 -14.70 -6.84
C ARG A 113 -27.34 -13.41 -6.04
N TYR A 114 -26.39 -13.35 -5.13
CA TYR A 114 -26.12 -12.18 -4.28
C TYR A 114 -24.70 -11.69 -4.52
N GLY A 115 -24.50 -10.38 -4.44
CA GLY A 115 -23.19 -9.75 -4.58
C GLY A 115 -23.14 -8.46 -3.78
N LEU A 116 -21.93 -8.00 -3.49
CA LEU A 116 -21.66 -6.74 -2.82
C LEU A 116 -20.65 -5.96 -3.67
N ALA A 117 -20.85 -4.65 -3.81
CA ALA A 117 -19.82 -3.80 -4.42
C ALA A 117 -18.57 -3.77 -3.52
N ALA A 118 -17.42 -3.40 -4.10
CA ALA A 118 -16.27 -3.02 -3.30
C ALA A 118 -16.65 -1.86 -2.36
N VAL A 119 -16.35 -2.01 -1.08
CA VAL A 119 -16.60 -0.99 -0.04
C VAL A 119 -15.27 -0.53 0.51
N THR A 120 -15.07 0.79 0.59
CA THR A 120 -13.88 1.38 1.18
C THR A 120 -14.13 1.81 2.62
N HIS A 121 -13.10 1.72 3.45
CA HIS A 121 -13.18 1.97 4.89
C HIS A 121 -13.44 3.43 5.25
N CYS A 122 -13.01 4.37 4.39
CA CYS A 122 -13.23 5.82 4.54
C CYS A 122 -12.82 6.37 5.92
N CYS A 123 -11.68 5.91 6.46
CA CYS A 123 -11.14 6.43 7.72
C CYS A 123 -10.90 7.95 7.61
N LEU A 124 -11.34 8.77 8.57
CA LEU A 124 -11.17 10.23 8.46
C LEU A 124 -9.69 10.64 8.42
N GLU A 125 -8.84 9.93 9.17
CA GLU A 125 -7.39 10.02 9.05
C GLU A 125 -6.88 9.06 7.95
N ALA A 126 -6.08 9.58 7.01
CA ALA A 126 -5.45 8.76 5.96
C ALA A 126 -4.35 7.85 6.54
N HIS A 127 -4.01 6.77 5.83
CA HIS A 127 -2.90 5.90 6.21
C HIS A 127 -1.56 6.61 6.08
N GLY A 128 -0.64 6.26 6.98
CA GLY A 128 0.71 6.81 6.97
C GLY A 128 1.39 6.70 8.32
N GLN A 129 2.63 7.19 8.34
CA GLN A 129 3.46 7.20 9.53
C GLN A 129 4.59 8.24 9.45
N VAL A 130 5.24 8.45 10.58
CA VAL A 130 6.56 9.07 10.69
C VAL A 130 7.54 7.98 11.12
N ALA A 131 8.68 7.89 10.45
CA ALA A 131 9.76 6.97 10.79
C ALA A 131 11.06 7.73 11.07
N GLU A 132 11.80 7.30 12.09
CA GLU A 132 13.06 7.93 12.48
C GLU A 132 14.03 6.91 13.07
N PHE A 133 15.27 6.92 12.58
CA PHE A 133 16.36 6.15 13.20
C PHE A 133 17.10 6.98 14.23
N ARG A 134 17.28 6.45 15.44
CA ARG A 134 18.06 7.06 16.53
C ARG A 134 18.93 5.98 17.17
N GLU A 135 20.24 6.22 17.25
CA GLU A 135 21.17 5.34 17.99
C GLU A 135 21.09 3.84 17.62
N GLY A 136 20.81 3.53 16.35
CA GLY A 136 20.69 2.15 15.88
C GLY A 136 19.36 1.46 16.19
N GLU A 137 18.34 2.23 16.58
CA GLU A 137 16.95 1.82 16.76
C GLU A 137 16.03 2.60 15.83
N LEU A 138 14.84 2.05 15.57
CA LEU A 138 13.81 2.67 14.75
C LEU A 138 12.62 3.08 15.62
N TYR A 139 12.20 4.32 15.50
CA TYR A 139 11.01 4.88 16.15
C TYR A 139 9.97 5.19 15.06
N VAL A 140 8.74 4.72 15.27
CA VAL A 140 7.65 4.87 14.31
C VAL A 140 6.41 5.39 15.01
N TRP A 141 5.87 6.50 14.50
CA TRP A 141 4.57 7.03 14.87
C TRP A 141 3.60 6.76 13.73
N CYS A 142 2.69 5.80 13.90
CA CYS A 142 1.83 5.34 12.83
C CYS A 142 0.34 5.37 13.20
N SER A 143 -0.50 5.33 12.17
CA SER A 143 -1.93 5.10 12.29
C SER A 143 -2.20 3.59 12.12
N THR A 144 -2.21 2.80 13.20
CA THR A 144 -2.34 1.33 13.14
C THR A 144 -3.24 0.71 14.21
N GLN A 145 -4.04 -0.30 13.82
CA GLN A 145 -4.83 -1.14 14.72
C GLN A 145 -3.99 -2.23 15.41
N ASN A 146 -2.74 -2.43 15.00
CA ASN A 146 -1.91 -3.56 15.42
C ASN A 146 -0.54 -3.14 15.94
N VAL A 147 -0.50 -2.31 16.97
CA VAL A 147 0.77 -1.83 17.58
C VAL A 147 1.72 -2.99 17.92
N SER A 148 1.19 -4.08 18.50
CA SER A 148 1.98 -5.23 18.91
C SER A 148 2.66 -5.98 17.76
N GLY A 149 2.02 -6.06 16.59
CA GLY A 149 2.54 -6.79 15.43
C GLY A 149 3.34 -5.92 14.46
N TYR A 150 3.20 -4.59 14.54
CA TYR A 150 3.72 -3.66 13.55
C TYR A 150 5.25 -3.66 13.46
N ALA A 151 5.94 -3.75 14.61
CA ALA A 151 7.41 -3.83 14.67
C ALA A 151 7.96 -5.02 13.87
N GLY A 152 7.30 -6.18 13.93
CA GLY A 152 7.68 -7.37 13.18
C GLY A 152 7.58 -7.18 11.66
N GLN A 153 6.61 -6.40 11.20
CA GLN A 153 6.41 -6.12 9.78
C GLN A 153 7.49 -5.19 9.20
N LEU A 154 8.11 -4.35 10.04
CA LEU A 154 9.15 -3.41 9.64
C LEU A 154 10.57 -3.94 9.81
N ALA A 155 10.75 -5.09 10.47
CA ALA A 155 12.05 -5.64 10.84
C ALA A 155 13.00 -5.82 9.64
N GLU A 156 12.49 -6.36 8.53
CA GLU A 156 13.26 -6.62 7.33
C GLU A 156 13.79 -5.33 6.69
N VAL A 157 12.88 -4.37 6.38
CA VAL A 157 13.28 -3.09 5.76
C VAL A 157 14.16 -2.25 6.69
N ALA A 158 13.87 -2.27 7.98
CA ALA A 158 14.72 -1.61 8.97
C ALA A 158 16.11 -2.26 9.04
N GLY A 159 16.24 -3.56 8.75
CA GLY A 159 17.44 -4.34 9.00
C GLY A 159 17.72 -4.46 10.51
N LEU A 160 16.67 -4.49 11.32
CA LEU A 160 16.73 -4.51 12.78
C LEU A 160 15.84 -5.63 13.32
N PRO A 161 16.20 -6.28 14.44
CA PRO A 161 15.25 -7.13 15.14
C PRO A 161 14.06 -6.29 15.64
N ALA A 162 12.87 -6.88 15.68
CA ALA A 162 11.65 -6.19 16.13
C ALA A 162 11.79 -5.55 17.54
N SER A 163 12.63 -6.10 18.41
CA SER A 163 12.92 -5.54 19.74
C SER A 163 13.65 -4.19 19.73
N LYS A 164 14.18 -3.75 18.58
CA LYS A 164 14.80 -2.44 18.36
C LYS A 164 13.90 -1.48 17.57
N ILE A 165 12.63 -1.84 17.42
CA ILE A 165 11.64 -1.05 16.68
C ILE A 165 10.54 -0.66 17.66
N HIS A 166 10.46 0.63 17.95
CA HIS A 166 9.49 1.21 18.85
C HIS A 166 8.33 1.77 18.04
N VAL A 167 7.14 1.26 18.30
CA VAL A 167 5.91 1.67 17.60
C VAL A 167 5.01 2.40 18.58
N ASP A 168 4.65 3.63 18.23
CA ASP A 168 3.78 4.49 19.02
C ASP A 168 2.51 4.86 18.22
N CYS A 169 1.35 4.52 18.79
CA CYS A 169 0.05 4.92 18.28
C CYS A 169 -0.88 5.15 19.48
N GLN A 170 -0.92 6.40 19.98
CA GLN A 170 -1.83 6.78 21.07
C GLN A 170 -3.27 6.98 20.58
N HIS A 171 -3.43 7.55 19.38
CA HIS A 171 -4.70 7.93 18.79
C HIS A 171 -4.72 7.63 17.30
N MET A 172 -5.92 7.37 16.77
CA MET A 172 -6.16 7.08 15.37
C MET A 172 -7.51 7.65 14.93
N GLY A 173 -7.55 8.26 13.75
CA GLY A 173 -8.79 8.77 13.14
C GLY A 173 -9.61 7.71 12.40
N GLY A 174 -9.71 6.51 12.98
CA GLY A 174 -10.41 5.36 12.40
C GLY A 174 -9.51 4.42 11.60
N GLY A 175 -9.90 3.15 11.55
CA GLY A 175 -9.24 2.07 10.82
C GLY A 175 -10.22 1.09 10.20
N PHE A 176 -11.25 0.69 10.96
CA PHE A 176 -12.38 -0.14 10.48
C PHE A 176 -11.99 -1.47 9.82
N GLY A 177 -10.76 -1.97 10.04
CA GLY A 177 -10.22 -3.16 9.37
C GLY A 177 -8.99 -2.87 8.52
N SER A 178 -8.79 -1.63 8.07
CA SER A 178 -7.80 -1.30 7.03
C SER A 178 -6.39 -0.98 7.51
N LYS A 179 -6.14 -0.94 8.83
CA LYS A 179 -4.89 -0.40 9.40
C LYS A 179 -4.10 -1.41 10.22
N PHE A 180 -4.13 -2.69 9.87
CA PHE A 180 -3.32 -3.72 10.54
C PHE A 180 -1.89 -3.81 10.00
N GLY A 181 -1.72 -3.51 8.71
CA GLY A 181 -0.46 -3.57 7.99
C GLY A 181 0.33 -2.27 8.09
N ALA A 182 1.66 -2.36 8.03
CA ALA A 182 2.50 -1.23 7.66
C ALA A 182 2.36 -0.88 6.18
N ASP A 183 2.08 -1.91 5.38
CA ASP A 183 1.91 -1.86 3.93
C ASP A 183 3.07 -1.14 3.21
N ARG A 184 2.91 -0.95 1.91
CA ARG A 184 3.99 -0.44 1.07
C ARG A 184 4.41 0.98 1.46
N TRP A 185 3.46 1.85 1.80
CA TRP A 185 3.78 3.21 2.23
C TRP A 185 4.58 3.26 3.54
N GLY A 186 4.29 2.38 4.50
CA GLY A 186 5.04 2.28 5.74
C GLY A 186 6.46 1.77 5.49
N ILE A 187 6.61 0.74 4.66
CA ILE A 187 7.91 0.20 4.25
C ILE A 187 8.76 1.28 3.56
N VAL A 188 8.18 1.99 2.58
CA VAL A 188 8.86 3.08 1.85
C VAL A 188 9.26 4.22 2.80
N CYS A 189 8.42 4.56 3.77
CA CYS A 189 8.73 5.58 4.77
C CYS A 189 9.98 5.21 5.59
N VAL A 190 10.09 3.95 6.04
CA VAL A 190 11.27 3.46 6.77
C VAL A 190 12.51 3.44 5.87
N GLU A 191 12.38 2.97 4.63
CA GLU A 191 13.49 2.94 3.66
C GLU A 191 14.05 4.35 3.40
N LEU A 192 13.18 5.35 3.21
CA LEU A 192 13.59 6.74 3.03
C LEU A 192 14.23 7.32 4.30
N ALA A 193 13.69 7.02 5.49
CA ALA A 193 14.27 7.47 6.75
C ALA A 193 15.67 6.88 6.96
N LYS A 194 15.86 5.60 6.61
CA LYS A 194 17.14 4.89 6.67
C LYS A 194 18.16 5.48 5.70
N ARG A 195 17.78 5.69 4.44
CA ARG A 195 18.67 6.25 3.40
C ARG A 195 19.11 7.67 3.70
N THR A 196 18.20 8.50 4.20
CA THR A 196 18.48 9.93 4.45
C THR A 196 19.10 10.19 5.82
N GLY A 197 18.99 9.24 6.77
CA GLY A 197 19.38 9.45 8.16
C GLY A 197 18.56 10.54 8.86
N ARG A 198 17.40 10.90 8.31
CA ARG A 198 16.52 11.97 8.81
C ARG A 198 15.13 11.40 9.10
N PRO A 199 14.38 11.99 10.05
CA PRO A 199 12.99 11.62 10.25
C PRO A 199 12.19 11.89 8.97
N VAL A 200 11.36 10.93 8.53
CA VAL A 200 10.51 11.04 7.34
C VAL A 200 9.05 10.87 7.74
N LYS A 201 8.19 11.81 7.31
CA LYS A 201 6.74 11.70 7.39
C LYS A 201 6.19 11.30 6.02
N LEU A 202 5.39 10.23 5.97
CA LEU A 202 4.68 9.81 4.76
C LEU A 202 3.21 9.54 5.12
N MET A 203 2.32 10.39 4.59
CA MET A 203 0.88 10.20 4.65
C MET A 203 0.35 10.08 3.22
N LEU A 204 -0.51 9.10 2.97
CA LEU A 204 -1.21 8.98 1.70
C LEU A 204 -2.14 10.19 1.48
N GLU A 205 -2.29 10.59 0.21
CA GLU A 205 -3.37 11.47 -0.20
C GLU A 205 -4.69 10.70 -0.21
N ARG A 206 -5.81 11.40 0.02
CA ARG A 206 -7.13 10.74 0.16
C ARG A 206 -7.54 9.95 -1.08
N ASP A 207 -7.32 10.50 -2.27
CA ASP A 207 -7.64 9.83 -3.53
C ASP A 207 -6.85 8.53 -3.71
N GLN A 208 -5.57 8.54 -3.32
CA GLN A 208 -4.71 7.36 -3.39
C GLN A 208 -5.06 6.34 -2.30
N GLU A 209 -5.32 6.80 -1.07
CA GLU A 209 -5.72 5.93 0.04
C GLU A 209 -7.00 5.16 -0.29
N LEU A 210 -8.01 5.80 -0.89
CA LEU A 210 -9.23 5.12 -1.32
C LEU A 210 -9.03 4.12 -2.47
N MET A 211 -7.92 4.23 -3.20
CA MET A 211 -7.59 3.34 -4.32
C MET A 211 -6.77 2.13 -3.89
N ILE A 212 -5.87 2.30 -2.91
CA ILE A 212 -4.83 1.30 -2.61
C ILE A 212 -4.90 0.73 -1.19
N ALA A 213 -5.61 1.39 -0.28
CA ALA A 213 -5.67 0.99 1.12
C ALA A 213 -7.00 0.30 1.43
N GLY A 214 -6.92 -0.82 2.14
CA GLY A 214 -8.07 -1.62 2.53
C GLY A 214 -7.70 -3.04 2.89
#